data_AF-A0A258EMD6-F1
#
_entry.id   AF-A0A258EMD6-F1
#
_cell.length_a   1.000
_cell.length_b   1.000
_cell.length_c   1.000
_cell.angle_alpha   90.00
_cell.angle_beta   90.00
_cell.angle_gamma   90.00
#
_symmetry.space_group_name_H-M   'P 1'
#
loop_
_entity.id
_entity.type
_entity.pdbx_description
1 polymer ?
#
loop_
_entity_poly.entity_id
_entity_poly.type
_entity_poly.pdbx_seq_one_letter_code
_entity_poly.pdbx_strand_id
1 'polypeptide(L)'
;MTPISRRATLRLGGGALAALALPGCAGPGPPYPVTPVTDVLLDAHSHLFNGQDLPVTKFITQVVLGGTSGGRCELPATAGKRQNIEDPTLFERLVELMVDWLLQGTPTAAVERDRLQRDRITTVASETARVTRVTRKKLAAFLDTPAIGALRDTDTHLRQALLDEVRTSARNGNLTPRSARQAAADILRSSGRFGTFLRWIGLFFRSRQSLAQELVTASRSWGREPLMLVPLMVDYAHWLGETTRDCSSFYDQIEVWGALSRRSPIPVHGMVPFDPLRSVFWTTGRRTRFPETTEFDPLDLAERALGDHGFLGLKLYPPMGFSATGNLAADSAYRPEIIRALGLPQNRLGAELDRAMARAFDFCVQRDAPMIAHANNSVASGSGYGRRAEPRYWIDALRRWPTLRLCLAHGGGFCWRQTGAASGAAEDRASWEWAIGAYVRGAPASHLYMDISYFSDVMGQKDRLDWISRQLRDWIATCDPEARHLVFGTDWVMLGREPGYERYGLTVQAFLTDRIGLSADQL
;
A
#
# COMPACT_ATOMS: atom_id res chain seq x y z
N MET A 1 8.60 74.17 3.77
CA MET A 1 8.26 72.73 3.71
C MET A 1 9.47 72.02 3.10
N THR A 2 10.16 71.22 3.92
CA THR A 2 11.46 70.60 3.63
C THR A 2 11.30 69.37 2.72
N PRO A 3 12.21 69.12 1.75
CA PRO A 3 12.11 67.98 0.85
C PRO A 3 12.53 66.70 1.57
N ILE A 4 11.69 65.67 1.49
CA ILE A 4 11.92 64.37 2.10
C ILE A 4 13.03 63.64 1.33
N SER A 5 14.08 63.17 2.03
CA SER A 5 15.24 62.52 1.41
C SER A 5 14.95 61.07 0.98
N ARG A 6 15.68 60.58 -0.03
CA ARG A 6 15.60 59.20 -0.59
C ARG A 6 15.74 58.07 0.44
N ARG A 7 16.26 58.32 1.66
CA ARG A 7 16.33 57.32 2.74
C ARG A 7 15.07 57.26 3.61
N ALA A 8 14.18 58.25 3.55
CA ALA A 8 12.89 58.24 4.25
C ALA A 8 11.79 57.52 3.45
N THR A 9 11.89 57.46 2.11
CA THR A 9 10.95 56.70 1.26
C THR A 9 11.06 55.18 1.44
N LEU A 10 12.21 54.68 1.91
CA LEU A 10 12.46 53.25 2.12
C LEU A 10 12.02 52.71 3.49
N ARG A 11 11.53 53.55 4.41
CA ARG A 11 10.98 53.10 5.70
C ARG A 11 9.46 53.20 5.80
N LEU A 12 8.79 53.82 4.82
CA LEU A 12 7.32 53.89 4.72
C LEU A 12 6.73 52.98 3.62
N GLY A 13 7.57 52.30 2.84
CA GLY A 13 7.16 51.37 1.78
C GLY A 13 7.24 49.87 2.14
N GLY A 14 7.37 49.53 3.43
CA GLY A 14 7.59 48.14 3.89
C GLY A 14 6.37 47.40 4.44
N GLY A 15 5.17 48.01 4.45
CA GLY A 15 4.06 47.54 5.27
C GLY A 15 2.77 47.09 4.58
N ALA A 16 2.61 47.19 3.26
CA ALA A 16 1.28 46.99 2.64
C ALA A 16 1.25 46.39 1.23
N LEU A 17 2.26 45.59 0.83
CA LEU A 17 2.30 44.92 -0.49
C LEU A 17 2.65 43.42 -0.40
N ALA A 18 2.14 42.73 0.62
CA ALA A 18 2.30 41.27 0.78
C ALA A 18 0.97 40.49 0.68
N ALA A 19 -0.01 40.98 -0.11
CA ALA A 19 -1.27 40.28 -0.32
C ALA A 19 -1.81 40.39 -1.77
N LEU A 20 -0.93 40.54 -2.76
CA LEU A 20 -1.31 40.29 -4.16
C LEU A 20 -0.89 38.85 -4.50
N ALA A 21 -1.82 37.94 -4.21
CA ALA A 21 -1.82 36.58 -4.72
C ALA A 21 -1.68 36.61 -6.25
N LEU A 22 -0.48 36.30 -6.73
CA LEU A 22 -0.30 35.87 -8.11
C LEU A 22 -1.14 34.59 -8.32
N PRO A 23 -1.90 34.44 -9.41
CA PRO A 23 -2.72 33.27 -9.67
C PRO A 23 -1.80 32.12 -10.12
N GLY A 24 -1.10 31.55 -9.17
CA GLY A 24 -0.35 30.30 -9.25
C GLY A 24 -0.98 29.28 -8.31
N CYS A 25 -2.31 29.17 -8.32
CA CYS A 25 -3.04 28.22 -7.48
C CYS A 25 -2.69 26.79 -7.90
N ALA A 26 -1.74 26.19 -7.19
CA ALA A 26 -1.93 24.84 -6.72
C ALA A 26 -3.26 24.86 -5.95
N GLY A 27 -4.30 24.23 -6.48
CA GLY A 27 -5.47 23.95 -5.65
C GLY A 27 -4.97 23.14 -4.46
N PRO A 28 -5.30 23.49 -3.21
CA PRO A 28 -5.06 22.59 -2.10
C PRO A 28 -5.75 21.27 -2.44
N GLY A 29 -5.10 20.14 -2.16
CA GLY A 29 -5.82 18.88 -2.08
C GLY A 29 -7.03 19.05 -1.14
N PRO A 30 -8.04 18.16 -1.21
CA PRO A 30 -9.16 18.22 -0.29
C PRO A 30 -8.62 18.38 1.15
N PRO A 31 -9.03 19.43 1.87
CA PRO A 31 -8.47 19.70 3.19
C PRO A 31 -8.83 18.55 4.12
N TYR A 32 -7.84 18.02 4.82
CA TYR A 32 -8.10 17.08 5.90
C TYR A 32 -9.02 17.75 6.94
N PRO A 33 -10.02 17.03 7.48
CA PRO A 33 -10.92 17.57 8.50
C PRO A 33 -10.11 17.98 9.74
N VAL A 34 -10.43 19.09 10.39
CA VAL A 34 -9.70 19.54 11.59
C VAL A 34 -10.49 19.08 12.82
N THR A 35 -10.04 18.01 13.46
CA THR A 35 -10.58 17.51 14.73
C THR A 35 -9.58 17.79 15.86
N PRO A 36 -10.00 18.26 17.05
CA PRO A 36 -9.10 18.37 18.19
C PRO A 36 -8.45 17.02 18.50
N VAL A 37 -7.16 17.03 18.82
CA VAL A 37 -6.44 15.81 19.19
C VAL A 37 -6.83 15.42 20.62
N THR A 38 -7.50 14.29 20.78
CA THR A 38 -8.01 13.83 22.09
C THR A 38 -7.29 12.60 22.61
N ASP A 39 -6.73 11.78 21.72
CA ASP A 39 -6.21 10.45 22.03
C ASP A 39 -4.99 10.10 21.17
N VAL A 40 -4.35 8.96 21.49
CA VAL A 40 -3.23 8.43 20.72
C VAL A 40 -3.67 7.43 19.64
N LEU A 41 -2.80 7.16 18.68
CA LEU A 41 -2.99 6.16 17.62
C LEU A 41 -1.71 5.36 17.39
N LEU A 42 -1.81 4.04 17.34
CA LEU A 42 -0.77 3.19 16.77
C LEU A 42 -1.27 2.68 15.42
N ASP A 43 -0.58 3.04 14.34
CA ASP A 43 -0.86 2.49 13.01
C ASP A 43 0.07 1.30 12.76
N ALA A 44 -0.42 0.09 13.03
CA ALA A 44 0.37 -1.14 12.97
C ALA A 44 0.59 -1.65 11.55
N HIS A 45 -0.10 -1.05 10.57
CA HIS A 45 -0.06 -1.50 9.19
C HIS A 45 -0.21 -0.30 8.26
N SER A 46 0.92 0.22 7.80
CA SER A 46 0.96 1.25 6.76
C SER A 46 1.91 0.84 5.63
N HIS A 47 1.50 1.03 4.39
CA HIS A 47 2.42 0.96 3.25
C HIS A 47 2.87 2.38 2.90
N LEU A 48 4.17 2.65 2.99
CA LEU A 48 4.80 3.97 2.78
C LEU A 48 6.02 3.86 1.84
N PHE A 49 5.93 3.04 0.80
CA PHE A 49 6.99 2.87 -0.20
C PHE A 49 6.83 3.84 -1.38
N ASN A 50 7.93 4.06 -2.09
CA ASN A 50 7.98 4.78 -3.36
C ASN A 50 8.29 3.81 -4.53
N GLY A 51 8.23 4.30 -5.77
CA GLY A 51 8.36 3.51 -6.99
C GLY A 51 9.76 2.95 -7.24
N GLN A 52 10.78 3.39 -6.51
CA GLN A 52 12.14 2.80 -6.54
C GLN A 52 12.24 1.54 -5.67
N ASP A 53 11.26 1.33 -4.79
CA ASP A 53 11.28 0.29 -3.75
C ASP A 53 10.73 -1.04 -4.24
N LEU A 54 10.03 -0.98 -5.37
CA LEU A 54 9.26 -2.06 -5.94
C LEU A 54 9.67 -2.26 -7.40
N PRO A 55 9.42 -3.46 -7.96
CA PRO A 55 9.25 -3.60 -9.40
C PRO A 55 7.98 -2.84 -9.85
N VAL A 56 8.00 -1.51 -9.80
CA VAL A 56 6.80 -0.66 -9.79
C VAL A 56 5.93 -0.85 -11.03
N THR A 57 6.54 -1.09 -12.19
CA THR A 57 5.80 -1.35 -13.43
C THR A 57 4.98 -2.62 -13.27
N LYS A 58 5.59 -3.78 -12.99
CA LYS A 58 4.85 -5.04 -12.81
C LYS A 58 3.97 -5.04 -11.58
N PHE A 59 4.36 -4.37 -10.51
CA PHE A 59 3.51 -4.21 -9.33
C PHE A 59 2.22 -3.49 -9.71
N ILE A 60 2.28 -2.37 -10.43
CA ILE A 60 1.04 -1.69 -10.78
C ILE A 60 0.30 -2.45 -11.89
N THR A 61 0.98 -2.91 -12.95
CA THR A 61 0.30 -3.54 -14.11
C THR A 61 -0.20 -4.95 -13.83
N GLN A 62 0.57 -5.81 -13.17
CA GLN A 62 0.19 -7.22 -12.95
C GLN A 62 -0.55 -7.41 -11.65
N VAL A 63 -0.07 -6.75 -10.59
CA VAL A 63 -0.67 -6.83 -9.27
C VAL A 63 -1.85 -5.85 -9.27
N VAL A 64 -1.65 -4.54 -9.20
CA VAL A 64 -2.78 -3.61 -8.94
C VAL A 64 -3.87 -3.59 -10.04
N LEU A 65 -3.49 -3.61 -11.32
CA LEU A 65 -4.40 -3.50 -12.46
C LEU A 65 -4.78 -4.86 -13.04
N GLY A 66 -3.82 -5.78 -13.12
CA GLY A 66 -3.92 -7.06 -13.84
C GLY A 66 -4.83 -8.08 -13.18
N GLY A 67 -5.24 -7.84 -11.92
CA GLY A 67 -6.42 -8.44 -11.30
C GLY A 67 -6.63 -9.90 -11.68
N THR A 68 -5.63 -10.77 -11.48
CA THR A 68 -5.80 -12.20 -11.73
C THR A 68 -6.73 -12.79 -10.68
N SER A 69 -8.04 -12.71 -10.94
CA SER A 69 -9.06 -13.65 -10.47
C SER A 69 -9.02 -14.02 -8.98
N GLY A 70 -8.67 -13.09 -8.09
CA GLY A 70 -9.11 -13.18 -6.69
C GLY A 70 -10.62 -13.03 -6.72
N GLY A 71 -11.35 -14.13 -6.50
CA GLY A 71 -12.81 -14.18 -6.65
C GLY A 71 -13.49 -13.01 -5.94
N ARG A 72 -14.62 -12.51 -6.41
CA ARG A 72 -15.25 -11.38 -5.70
C ARG A 72 -15.70 -11.84 -4.32
N CYS A 73 -15.56 -10.94 -3.34
CA CYS A 73 -16.30 -10.96 -2.08
C CYS A 73 -17.80 -10.83 -2.42
N GLU A 74 -18.41 -11.92 -2.89
CA GLU A 74 -19.82 -11.95 -3.29
C GLU A 74 -20.69 -12.01 -2.04
N LEU A 75 -21.26 -10.86 -1.66
CA LEU A 75 -22.45 -10.83 -0.83
C LEU A 75 -23.64 -11.44 -1.61
N PRO A 76 -24.65 -12.03 -0.94
CA PRO A 76 -25.94 -12.30 -1.58
C PRO A 76 -26.50 -11.00 -2.17
N ALA A 77 -26.84 -11.06 -3.46
CA ALA A 77 -27.15 -9.96 -4.39
C ALA A 77 -27.59 -8.60 -3.79
N THR A 78 -26.69 -7.62 -3.86
CA THR A 78 -26.92 -6.22 -4.29
C THR A 78 -25.56 -5.54 -4.42
N ALA A 79 -24.78 -5.96 -5.42
CA ALA A 79 -23.43 -5.45 -5.65
C ALA A 79 -23.47 -4.09 -6.35
N GLY A 80 -23.32 -3.02 -5.57
CA GLY A 80 -22.91 -1.72 -6.08
C GLY A 80 -21.59 -1.80 -6.84
N LYS A 81 -21.54 -1.15 -8.02
CA LYS A 81 -20.34 -1.05 -8.84
C LYS A 81 -19.20 -0.38 -8.06
N ARG A 82 -18.28 -1.17 -7.50
CA ARG A 82 -16.88 -0.74 -7.32
C ARG A 82 -16.27 -0.57 -8.71
N GLN A 83 -15.26 0.31 -8.82
CA GLN A 83 -14.57 0.61 -10.07
C GLN A 83 -13.97 -0.67 -10.66
N ASN A 84 -14.77 -1.43 -11.41
CA ASN A 84 -14.26 -2.38 -12.37
C ASN A 84 -13.42 -1.52 -13.32
N ILE A 85 -12.11 -1.75 -13.30
CA ILE A 85 -11.23 -1.24 -14.32
C ILE A 85 -11.59 -2.07 -15.55
N GLU A 86 -12.68 -1.69 -16.23
CA GLU A 86 -13.21 -2.35 -17.44
C GLU A 86 -12.26 -2.19 -18.63
N ASP A 87 -11.16 -1.43 -18.48
CA ASP A 87 -10.15 -1.23 -19.50
C ASP A 87 -8.73 -1.21 -18.90
N PRO A 88 -8.19 -2.37 -18.49
CA PRO A 88 -6.86 -2.47 -17.92
C PRO A 88 -5.77 -1.99 -18.90
N THR A 89 -6.01 -2.04 -20.21
CA THR A 89 -5.00 -1.70 -21.22
C THR A 89 -4.64 -0.20 -21.25
N LEU A 90 -5.63 0.68 -21.11
CA LEU A 90 -5.37 2.13 -21.06
C LEU A 90 -4.67 2.54 -19.76
N PHE A 91 -5.04 1.92 -18.64
CA PHE A 91 -4.38 2.19 -17.37
C PHE A 91 -2.97 1.61 -17.33
N GLU A 92 -2.72 0.41 -17.87
CA GLU A 92 -1.38 -0.15 -18.05
C GLU A 92 -0.50 0.80 -18.85
N ARG A 93 -1.01 1.32 -19.98
CA ARG A 93 -0.27 2.30 -20.77
C ARG A 93 -0.02 3.60 -20.02
N LEU A 94 -1.00 4.08 -19.25
CA LEU A 94 -0.83 5.27 -18.41
C LEU A 94 0.22 5.05 -17.32
N VAL A 95 0.30 3.84 -16.75
CA VAL A 95 1.33 3.46 -15.78
C VAL A 95 2.71 3.53 -16.40
N GLU A 96 2.91 2.92 -17.56
CA GLU A 96 4.19 2.96 -18.28
C GLU A 96 4.65 4.41 -18.47
N LEU A 97 3.75 5.27 -18.98
CA LEU A 97 4.03 6.70 -19.16
C LEU A 97 4.40 7.38 -17.84
N MET A 98 3.64 7.13 -16.76
CA MET A 98 3.89 7.76 -15.47
C MET A 98 5.22 7.30 -14.85
N VAL A 99 5.53 6.01 -14.93
CA VAL A 99 6.82 5.44 -14.51
C VAL A 99 7.96 6.09 -15.30
N ASP A 100 7.84 6.17 -16.62
CA ASP A 100 8.84 6.83 -17.48
C ASP A 100 9.02 8.32 -17.13
N TRP A 101 7.93 9.02 -16.83
CA TRP A 101 7.95 10.45 -16.57
C TRP A 101 8.50 10.82 -15.19
N LEU A 102 8.21 10.00 -14.17
CA LEU A 102 8.37 10.40 -12.77
C LEU A 102 9.44 9.61 -12.04
N LEU A 103 9.74 8.38 -12.46
CA LEU A 103 10.66 7.53 -11.71
C LEU A 103 12.08 8.11 -11.70
N GLN A 104 12.55 8.73 -12.79
CA GLN A 104 13.86 9.42 -12.81
C GLN A 104 13.95 10.57 -11.79
N GLY A 105 12.83 11.22 -11.48
CA GLY A 105 12.75 12.30 -10.49
C GLY A 105 12.43 11.82 -9.08
N THR A 106 12.20 10.51 -8.90
CA THR A 106 11.86 9.90 -7.61
C THR A 106 13.13 9.54 -6.88
N PRO A 107 13.30 9.98 -5.61
CA PRO A 107 14.52 9.74 -4.88
C PRO A 107 14.72 8.24 -4.64
N THR A 108 15.92 7.75 -4.95
CA THR A 108 16.36 6.40 -4.58
C THR A 108 16.59 6.33 -3.07
N ALA A 109 16.64 5.12 -2.51
CA ALA A 109 16.90 4.94 -1.08
C ALA A 109 18.26 5.55 -0.68
N ALA A 110 19.31 5.40 -1.50
CA ALA A 110 20.60 6.05 -1.27
C ALA A 110 20.48 7.59 -1.21
N VAL A 111 19.72 8.21 -2.12
CA VAL A 111 19.51 9.66 -2.12
C VAL A 111 18.71 10.12 -0.90
N GLU A 112 17.68 9.37 -0.49
CA GLU A 112 16.92 9.66 0.73
C GLU A 112 17.81 9.56 1.97
N ARG A 113 18.62 8.50 2.09
CA ARG A 113 19.58 8.31 3.18
C ARG A 113 20.53 9.50 3.28
N ASP A 114 21.14 9.89 2.17
CA ASP A 114 22.11 11.01 2.14
C ASP A 114 21.45 12.34 2.52
N ARG A 115 20.18 12.56 2.15
CA ARG A 115 19.42 13.73 2.59
C ARG A 115 19.16 13.72 4.08
N LEU A 116 18.72 12.59 4.62
CA LEU A 116 18.46 12.41 6.05
C LEU A 116 19.74 12.56 6.86
N GLN A 117 20.88 12.04 6.39
CA GLN A 117 22.17 12.21 7.06
C GLN A 117 22.65 13.66 7.13
N ARG A 118 22.25 14.50 6.16
CA ARG A 118 22.56 15.94 6.12
C ARG A 118 21.45 16.81 6.72
N ASP A 119 20.53 16.21 7.48
CA ASP A 119 19.37 16.83 8.10
C ASP A 119 18.52 17.68 7.14
N ARG A 120 18.44 17.25 5.88
CA ARG A 120 17.60 17.88 4.86
C ARG A 120 16.20 17.30 4.93
N ILE A 121 15.26 18.08 5.47
CA ILE A 121 13.86 17.72 5.52
C ILE A 121 13.19 18.00 4.17
N THR A 122 12.57 16.97 3.62
CA THR A 122 11.64 17.11 2.50
C THR A 122 10.23 17.30 3.07
N THR A 123 9.43 18.22 2.50
CA THR A 123 8.07 18.50 2.98
C THR A 123 7.02 17.91 2.03
N VAL A 124 5.87 17.51 2.58
CA VAL A 124 4.66 17.12 1.81
C VAL A 124 4.36 18.11 0.70
N ALA A 125 4.28 19.40 1.00
CA ALA A 125 3.95 20.44 0.02
C ALA A 125 4.98 20.50 -1.13
N SER A 126 6.27 20.43 -0.82
CA SER A 126 7.34 20.50 -1.83
C SER A 126 7.32 19.30 -2.80
N GLU A 127 7.09 18.09 -2.28
CA GLU A 127 7.07 16.86 -3.07
C GLU A 127 5.80 16.74 -3.91
N THR A 128 4.65 17.06 -3.32
CA THR A 128 3.38 17.13 -4.05
C THR A 128 3.48 18.15 -5.18
N ALA A 129 3.99 19.35 -4.92
CA ALA A 129 4.18 20.37 -5.96
C ALA A 129 5.15 19.90 -7.06
N ARG A 130 6.23 19.19 -6.70
CA ARG A 130 7.18 18.61 -7.66
C ARG A 130 6.50 17.59 -8.56
N VAL A 131 5.85 16.57 -7.97
CA VAL A 131 5.16 15.51 -8.72
C VAL A 131 4.07 16.10 -9.61
N THR A 132 3.16 16.91 -9.06
CA THR A 132 2.09 17.56 -9.83
C THR A 132 2.62 18.40 -10.99
N ARG A 133 3.70 19.17 -10.78
CA ARG A 133 4.31 19.99 -11.84
C ARG A 133 4.88 19.15 -12.98
N VAL A 134 5.60 18.07 -12.66
CA VAL A 134 6.18 17.18 -13.67
C VAL A 134 5.07 16.44 -14.41
N THR A 135 4.12 15.85 -13.69
CA THR A 135 2.96 15.17 -14.29
C THR A 135 2.19 16.10 -15.21
N ARG A 136 1.84 17.31 -14.77
CA ARG A 136 1.13 18.29 -15.60
C ARG A 136 1.90 18.64 -16.87
N LYS A 137 3.22 18.85 -16.76
CA LYS A 137 4.07 19.19 -17.91
C LYS A 137 4.11 18.05 -18.93
N LYS A 138 4.32 16.81 -18.47
CA LYS A 138 4.45 15.64 -19.32
C LYS A 138 3.11 15.22 -19.93
N LEU A 139 2.03 15.26 -19.14
CA LEU A 139 0.67 15.04 -19.62
C LEU A 139 0.28 16.06 -20.68
N ALA A 140 0.59 17.36 -20.48
CA ALA A 140 0.33 18.37 -21.50
C ALA A 140 1.08 18.07 -22.81
N ALA A 141 2.35 17.65 -22.74
CA ALA A 141 3.12 17.27 -23.94
C ALA A 141 2.55 16.04 -24.65
N PHE A 142 2.08 15.04 -23.88
CA PHE A 142 1.41 13.87 -24.42
C PHE A 142 0.11 14.24 -25.16
N LEU A 143 -0.71 15.12 -24.56
CA LEU A 143 -1.97 15.59 -25.16
C LEU A 143 -1.76 16.49 -26.39
N ASP A 144 -0.62 17.18 -26.49
CA ASP A 144 -0.20 18.03 -27.61
C ASP A 144 0.40 17.24 -28.78
N THR A 145 0.65 15.93 -28.61
CA THR A 145 1.27 15.11 -29.67
C THR A 145 0.28 14.91 -30.84
N PRO A 146 0.68 15.18 -32.10
CA PRO A 146 -0.19 15.04 -33.26
C PRO A 146 -0.67 13.60 -33.46
N ALA A 147 -1.95 13.44 -33.82
CA ALA A 147 -2.57 12.11 -34.04
C ALA A 147 -2.13 11.40 -35.34
N ILE A 148 -1.35 12.04 -36.22
CA ILE A 148 -1.01 11.52 -37.54
C ILE A 148 0.28 10.68 -37.47
N GLY A 149 0.13 9.35 -37.57
CA GLY A 149 1.21 8.40 -37.90
C GLY A 149 2.35 8.21 -36.89
N ALA A 150 2.37 8.94 -35.77
CA ALA A 150 3.48 8.95 -34.81
C ALA A 150 3.18 8.27 -33.46
N LEU A 151 1.91 8.01 -33.14
CA LEU A 151 1.49 7.41 -31.86
C LEU A 151 1.06 5.95 -32.03
N ARG A 152 1.31 5.14 -31.00
CA ARG A 152 0.71 3.80 -30.90
C ARG A 152 -0.82 3.94 -30.85
N ASP A 153 -1.54 2.95 -31.38
CA ASP A 153 -3.01 2.96 -31.36
C ASP A 153 -3.58 3.13 -29.93
N THR A 154 -2.96 2.47 -28.95
CA THR A 154 -3.26 2.62 -27.53
C THR A 154 -3.01 4.03 -26.97
N ASP A 155 -2.00 4.75 -27.46
CA ASP A 155 -1.73 6.13 -27.05
C ASP A 155 -2.82 7.09 -27.57
N THR A 156 -3.32 6.85 -28.79
CA THR A 156 -4.44 7.60 -29.37
C THR A 156 -5.72 7.40 -28.56
N HIS A 157 -6.05 6.14 -28.22
CA HIS A 157 -7.22 5.83 -27.38
C HIS A 157 -7.09 6.40 -25.95
N LEU A 158 -5.92 6.29 -25.32
CA LEU A 158 -5.66 6.87 -24.01
C LEU A 158 -5.84 8.40 -24.04
N ARG A 159 -5.28 9.06 -25.05
CA ARG A 159 -5.43 10.50 -25.25
C ARG A 159 -6.90 10.91 -25.37
N GLN A 160 -7.69 10.20 -26.16
CA GLN A 160 -9.11 10.50 -26.31
C GLN A 160 -9.85 10.31 -24.97
N ALA A 161 -9.63 9.18 -24.28
CA ALA A 161 -10.27 8.88 -23.01
C ALA A 161 -9.96 9.92 -21.91
N LEU A 162 -8.73 10.45 -21.90
CA LEU A 162 -8.30 11.53 -21.00
C LEU A 162 -9.03 12.86 -21.31
N LEU A 163 -9.25 13.19 -22.57
CA LEU A 163 -9.95 14.42 -22.99
C LEU A 163 -11.46 14.34 -22.75
N ASP A 164 -12.03 13.15 -22.92
CA ASP A 164 -13.44 12.89 -22.65
C ASP A 164 -13.78 13.10 -21.17
N GLU A 165 -12.88 12.71 -20.25
CA GLU A 165 -13.06 12.89 -18.80
C GLU A 165 -13.28 14.36 -18.41
N VAL A 166 -12.56 15.27 -19.06
CA VAL A 166 -12.68 16.72 -18.82
C VAL A 166 -13.64 17.42 -19.79
N ARG A 167 -14.43 16.65 -20.54
CA ARG A 167 -15.42 17.13 -21.52
C ARG A 167 -14.85 18.18 -22.47
N THR A 168 -13.56 18.06 -22.77
CA THR A 168 -12.91 18.97 -23.71
C THR A 168 -13.21 18.44 -25.10
N SER A 169 -14.17 19.06 -25.79
CA SER A 169 -14.43 18.76 -27.20
C SER A 169 -13.26 19.25 -28.04
N ALA A 170 -12.20 18.44 -28.14
CA ALA A 170 -11.29 18.53 -29.27
C ALA A 170 -12.07 18.08 -30.50
N ARG A 171 -12.87 18.98 -31.10
CA ARG A 171 -13.56 18.72 -32.36
C ARG A 171 -12.47 18.47 -33.43
N ASN A 172 -12.19 17.20 -33.69
CA ASN A 172 -11.42 16.70 -34.82
C ASN A 172 -9.98 17.26 -35.02
N GLY A 173 -9.25 17.70 -33.98
CA GLY A 173 -7.93 18.30 -34.21
C GLY A 173 -6.97 18.31 -33.02
N ASN A 174 -5.67 18.41 -33.33
CA ASN A 174 -4.58 18.60 -32.39
C ASN A 174 -4.89 19.73 -31.39
N LEU A 175 -4.59 19.52 -30.12
CA LEU A 175 -4.71 20.59 -29.13
C LEU A 175 -3.61 21.62 -29.37
N THR A 176 -3.87 22.89 -29.04
CA THR A 176 -2.77 23.86 -28.94
C THR A 176 -1.99 23.61 -27.65
N PRO A 177 -0.72 24.05 -27.54
CA PRO A 177 0.06 23.93 -26.30
C PRO A 177 -0.59 24.63 -25.09
N ARG A 178 -1.45 25.63 -25.33
CA ARG A 178 -2.24 26.28 -24.27
C ARG A 178 -3.41 25.39 -23.84
N SER A 179 -4.17 24.88 -24.79
CA SER A 179 -5.31 23.98 -24.53
C SER A 179 -4.86 22.67 -23.86
N ALA A 180 -3.74 22.10 -24.29
CA ALA A 180 -3.18 20.88 -23.70
C ALA A 180 -2.74 21.09 -22.24
N ARG A 181 -2.13 22.24 -21.93
CA ARG A 181 -1.79 22.60 -20.53
C ARG A 181 -3.02 22.79 -19.65
N GLN A 182 -4.09 23.38 -20.19
CA GLN A 182 -5.35 23.54 -19.49
C GLN A 182 -6.01 22.18 -19.23
N ALA A 183 -6.16 21.35 -20.27
CA ALA A 183 -6.70 20.01 -20.16
C ALA A 183 -5.93 19.15 -19.15
N ALA A 184 -4.59 19.18 -19.17
CA ALA A 184 -3.79 18.47 -18.17
C ALA A 184 -4.05 18.95 -16.73
N ALA A 185 -4.23 20.26 -16.52
CA ALA A 185 -4.57 20.79 -15.21
C ALA A 185 -6.00 20.44 -14.77
N ASP A 186 -6.93 20.31 -15.72
CA ASP A 186 -8.32 19.90 -15.47
C ASP A 186 -8.38 18.41 -15.13
N ILE A 187 -7.64 17.55 -15.85
CA ILE A 187 -7.56 16.11 -15.60
C ILE A 187 -7.01 15.86 -14.19
N LEU A 188 -5.94 16.55 -13.79
CA LEU A 188 -5.35 16.36 -12.45
C LEU A 188 -6.28 16.79 -11.31
N ARG A 189 -7.26 17.66 -11.58
CA ARG A 189 -8.29 18.10 -10.63
C ARG A 189 -9.59 17.30 -10.73
N SER A 190 -9.75 16.52 -11.80
CA SER A 190 -10.93 15.70 -12.04
C SER A 190 -11.13 14.66 -10.95
N SER A 191 -12.37 14.52 -10.47
CA SER A 191 -12.81 13.39 -9.63
C SER A 191 -13.12 12.14 -10.46
N GLY A 192 -12.88 12.17 -11.77
CA GLY A 192 -13.00 11.02 -12.67
C GLY A 192 -11.93 9.96 -12.44
N ARG A 193 -12.01 8.87 -13.22
CA ARG A 193 -11.17 7.68 -13.05
C ARG A 193 -9.69 7.98 -13.28
N PHE A 194 -9.35 8.76 -14.31
CA PHE A 194 -7.97 9.07 -14.66
C PHE A 194 -7.38 10.12 -13.71
N GLY A 195 -8.14 11.18 -13.37
CA GLY A 195 -7.71 12.16 -12.40
C GLY A 195 -7.41 11.54 -11.03
N THR A 196 -8.29 10.66 -10.55
CA THR A 196 -8.08 9.92 -9.29
C THR A 196 -6.87 9.00 -9.37
N PHE A 197 -6.74 8.24 -10.45
CA PHE A 197 -5.59 7.36 -10.67
C PHE A 197 -4.26 8.12 -10.74
N LEU A 198 -4.20 9.25 -11.45
CA LEU A 198 -3.01 10.08 -11.58
C LEU A 198 -2.56 10.69 -10.24
N ARG A 199 -3.51 11.04 -9.36
CA ARG A 199 -3.18 11.49 -8.00
C ARG A 199 -2.66 10.34 -7.14
N TRP A 200 -3.33 9.19 -7.19
CA TRP A 200 -2.92 7.99 -6.45
C TRP A 200 -1.53 7.50 -6.86
N ILE A 201 -1.29 7.28 -8.16
CA ILE A 201 0.03 6.86 -8.65
C ILE A 201 1.11 7.92 -8.36
N GLY A 202 0.72 9.20 -8.25
CA GLY A 202 1.59 10.29 -7.82
C GLY A 202 2.24 10.06 -6.44
N LEU A 203 1.59 9.32 -5.53
CA LEU A 203 2.13 8.98 -4.21
C LEU A 203 3.41 8.16 -4.31
N PHE A 204 3.49 7.24 -5.28
CA PHE A 204 4.67 6.39 -5.52
C PHE A 204 5.91 7.20 -5.92
N PHE A 205 5.76 8.46 -6.34
CA PHE A 205 6.89 9.26 -6.80
C PHE A 205 7.35 10.29 -5.77
N ARG A 206 6.95 10.12 -4.51
CA ARG A 206 7.34 10.95 -3.35
C ARG A 206 8.29 10.17 -2.43
N SER A 207 9.13 10.89 -1.70
CA SER A 207 9.98 10.31 -0.65
C SER A 207 9.17 9.62 0.47
N ARG A 208 9.75 8.60 1.11
CA ARG A 208 9.18 7.92 2.29
C ARG A 208 8.95 8.89 3.44
N GLN A 209 9.89 9.82 3.64
CA GLN A 209 9.76 10.90 4.62
C GLN A 209 8.47 11.71 4.39
N SER A 210 8.19 12.05 3.14
CA SER A 210 7.01 12.83 2.75
C SER A 210 5.72 12.03 2.95
N LEU A 211 5.71 10.73 2.65
CA LEU A 211 4.55 9.86 2.88
C LEU A 211 4.27 9.68 4.37
N ALA A 212 5.31 9.47 5.18
CA ALA A 212 5.18 9.39 6.64
C ALA A 212 4.62 10.69 7.24
N GLN A 213 5.15 11.86 6.85
CA GLN A 213 4.64 13.16 7.30
C GLN A 213 3.16 13.38 6.95
N GLU A 214 2.75 12.92 5.76
CA GLU A 214 1.37 13.03 5.32
C GLU A 214 0.44 12.14 6.16
N LEU A 215 0.83 10.90 6.45
CA LEU A 215 0.08 10.03 7.35
C LEU A 215 -0.03 10.64 8.76
N VAL A 216 1.05 11.20 9.30
CA VAL A 216 1.00 11.94 10.59
C VAL A 216 -0.01 13.09 10.54
N THR A 217 0.00 13.86 9.45
CA THR A 217 -0.93 14.97 9.26
C THR A 217 -2.38 14.46 9.20
N ALA A 218 -2.61 13.36 8.49
CA ALA A 218 -3.91 12.72 8.40
C ALA A 218 -4.38 12.21 9.77
N SER A 219 -3.54 11.49 10.52
CA SER A 219 -3.86 11.01 11.87
C SER A 219 -4.30 12.14 12.81
N ARG A 220 -3.54 13.24 12.84
CA ARG A 220 -3.88 14.42 13.66
C ARG A 220 -5.20 15.05 13.24
N SER A 221 -5.47 15.07 11.95
CA SER A 221 -6.74 15.57 11.40
C SER A 221 -7.95 14.73 11.87
N TRP A 222 -7.72 13.44 12.14
CA TRP A 222 -8.71 12.54 12.73
C TRP A 222 -8.83 12.68 14.25
N GLY A 223 -8.14 13.65 14.86
CA GLY A 223 -8.15 13.88 16.30
C GLY A 223 -7.23 12.92 17.07
N ARG A 224 -6.24 12.34 16.39
CA ARG A 224 -5.34 11.35 16.98
C ARG A 224 -3.87 11.75 16.87
N GLU A 225 -3.14 11.73 17.98
CA GLU A 225 -1.68 11.87 17.96
C GLU A 225 -1.06 10.49 17.68
N PRO A 226 -0.37 10.29 16.55
CA PRO A 226 0.27 9.02 16.27
C PRO A 226 1.41 8.76 17.25
N LEU A 227 1.28 7.70 18.04
CA LEU A 227 2.30 7.17 18.95
C LEU A 227 3.40 6.44 18.19
N MET A 228 3.02 5.71 17.13
CA MET A 228 3.95 4.97 16.28
C MET A 228 3.30 4.70 14.92
N LEU A 229 4.10 4.77 13.86
CA LEU A 229 3.75 4.21 12.56
C LEU A 229 4.60 2.97 12.30
N VAL A 230 3.97 1.94 11.72
CA VAL A 230 4.64 0.70 11.33
C VAL A 230 4.58 0.54 9.81
N PRO A 231 5.62 1.01 9.08
CA PRO A 231 5.72 0.81 7.64
C PRO A 231 6.02 -0.66 7.31
N LEU A 232 5.19 -1.28 6.49
CA LEU A 232 5.36 -2.66 6.05
C LEU A 232 6.09 -2.67 4.71
N MET A 233 7.31 -3.22 4.69
CA MET A 233 8.03 -3.43 3.44
C MET A 233 7.53 -4.69 2.75
N VAL A 234 7.68 -4.76 1.43
CA VAL A 234 7.26 -5.92 0.63
C VAL A 234 8.38 -6.30 -0.34
N ASP A 235 8.50 -7.59 -0.62
CA ASP A 235 9.41 -8.12 -1.62
C ASP A 235 8.64 -8.97 -2.63
N TYR A 236 8.56 -8.46 -3.85
CA TYR A 236 7.85 -9.08 -4.97
C TYR A 236 8.79 -9.61 -6.05
N ALA A 237 10.10 -9.48 -5.86
CA ALA A 237 11.03 -9.48 -6.98
C ALA A 237 11.04 -10.82 -7.73
N HIS A 238 11.20 -11.92 -7.01
CA HIS A 238 11.26 -13.25 -7.62
C HIS A 238 9.89 -13.71 -8.16
N TRP A 239 8.79 -13.29 -7.56
CA TRP A 239 7.46 -13.67 -8.05
C TRP A 239 7.09 -12.93 -9.33
N LEU A 240 7.42 -11.64 -9.43
CA LEU A 240 7.14 -10.83 -10.61
C LEU A 240 8.24 -10.91 -11.67
N GLY A 241 9.43 -11.41 -11.31
CA GLY A 241 10.58 -11.51 -12.23
C GLY A 241 11.10 -10.14 -12.65
N GLU A 242 11.12 -9.19 -11.72
CA GLU A 242 11.68 -7.84 -11.85
C GLU A 242 12.17 -7.43 -10.46
N THR A 243 13.32 -6.77 -10.37
CA THR A 243 13.92 -6.37 -9.09
C THR A 243 13.86 -4.84 -8.93
N THR A 244 14.20 -4.35 -7.74
CA THR A 244 14.37 -2.91 -7.49
C THR A 244 15.55 -2.35 -8.28
N ARG A 245 15.54 -1.05 -8.59
CA ARG A 245 16.65 -0.42 -9.32
C ARG A 245 17.93 -0.31 -8.50
N ASP A 246 19.05 -0.19 -9.22
CA ASP A 246 20.34 0.16 -8.68
C ASP A 246 20.24 1.40 -7.78
N CYS A 247 20.89 1.36 -6.61
CA CYS A 247 20.82 2.37 -5.54
C CYS A 247 19.51 2.41 -4.71
N SER A 248 18.62 1.42 -4.84
CA SER A 248 17.48 1.22 -3.92
C SER A 248 17.38 -0.23 -3.42
N SER A 249 18.53 -0.83 -3.11
CA SER A 249 18.61 -2.20 -2.56
C SER A 249 17.84 -2.29 -1.23
N PHE A 250 17.36 -3.48 -0.85
CA PHE A 250 16.67 -3.66 0.43
C PHE A 250 17.51 -3.19 1.64
N TYR A 251 18.85 -3.31 1.57
CA TYR A 251 19.76 -2.75 2.58
C TYR A 251 19.70 -1.22 2.64
N ASP A 252 19.71 -0.52 1.49
CA ASP A 252 19.52 0.93 1.47
C ASP A 252 18.14 1.31 2.00
N GLN A 253 17.10 0.53 1.70
CA GLN A 253 15.75 0.79 2.16
C GLN A 253 15.61 0.69 3.69
N ILE A 254 16.19 -0.34 4.33
CA ILE A 254 16.19 -0.43 5.80
C ILE A 254 17.03 0.67 6.45
N GLU A 255 18.10 1.14 5.80
CA GLU A 255 18.90 2.27 6.26
C GLU A 255 18.09 3.58 6.27
N VAL A 256 17.28 3.82 5.23
CA VAL A 256 16.37 4.98 5.18
C VAL A 256 15.36 4.92 6.32
N TRP A 257 14.72 3.76 6.54
CA TRP A 257 13.77 3.60 7.63
C TRP A 257 14.42 3.78 8.99
N GLY A 258 15.58 3.17 9.25
CA GLY A 258 16.30 3.38 10.52
C GLY A 258 16.75 4.83 10.71
N ALA A 259 17.08 5.55 9.64
CA ALA A 259 17.36 6.98 9.69
C ALA A 259 16.11 7.82 10.01
N LEU A 260 14.93 7.42 9.51
CA LEU A 260 13.65 8.03 9.84
C LEU A 260 13.22 7.72 11.28
N SER A 261 13.40 6.49 11.77
CA SER A 261 13.10 6.10 13.16
C SER A 261 13.78 7.01 14.17
N ARG A 262 15.01 7.45 13.88
CA ARG A 262 15.80 8.34 14.75
C ARG A 262 15.47 9.82 14.63
N ARG A 263 14.87 10.25 13.52
CA ARG A 263 14.72 11.68 13.16
C ARG A 263 13.29 12.16 13.09
N SER A 264 12.35 11.23 12.91
CA SER A 264 10.94 11.55 12.87
C SER A 264 10.50 12.02 14.26
N PRO A 265 9.64 13.06 14.34
CA PRO A 265 9.09 13.51 15.62
C PRO A 265 8.20 12.45 16.29
N ILE A 266 7.76 11.45 15.50
CA ILE A 266 7.07 10.27 16.00
C ILE A 266 7.90 9.01 15.69
N PRO A 267 7.88 7.99 16.56
CA PRO A 267 8.46 6.69 16.27
C PRO A 267 7.93 6.09 14.95
N VAL A 268 8.85 5.66 14.09
CA VAL A 268 8.54 4.95 12.85
C VAL A 268 9.37 3.68 12.84
N HIS A 269 8.74 2.51 12.96
CA HIS A 269 9.46 1.24 13.06
C HIS A 269 8.95 0.25 12.02
N GLY A 270 9.81 -0.12 11.08
CA GLY A 270 9.39 -0.94 9.94
C GLY A 270 9.19 -2.42 10.28
N MET A 271 8.50 -3.12 9.38
CA MET A 271 8.54 -4.58 9.26
C MET A 271 9.29 -4.96 7.99
N VAL A 272 10.33 -5.79 8.11
CA VAL A 272 11.25 -6.15 7.03
C VAL A 272 10.59 -7.21 6.14
N PRO A 273 10.73 -7.16 4.80
CA PRO A 273 10.02 -8.12 3.97
C PRO A 273 10.70 -9.48 4.04
N PHE A 274 9.91 -10.54 4.15
CA PHE A 274 10.38 -11.91 3.97
C PHE A 274 9.64 -12.55 2.79
N ASP A 275 10.37 -12.79 1.70
CA ASP A 275 9.92 -13.60 0.58
C ASP A 275 10.53 -15.02 0.67
N PRO A 276 9.73 -16.07 0.93
CA PRO A 276 10.24 -17.43 0.95
C PRO A 276 10.82 -17.85 -0.40
N LEU A 277 10.35 -17.30 -1.52
CA LEU A 277 10.92 -17.63 -2.83
C LEU A 277 12.35 -17.09 -2.96
N ARG A 278 12.63 -15.85 -2.54
CA ARG A 278 14.01 -15.34 -2.42
C ARG A 278 14.86 -16.26 -1.54
N SER A 279 14.35 -16.66 -0.38
CA SER A 279 15.06 -17.61 0.49
C SER A 279 15.41 -18.90 -0.25
N VAL A 280 14.51 -19.42 -1.11
CA VAL A 280 14.78 -20.62 -1.92
C VAL A 280 15.86 -20.35 -2.99
N PHE A 281 15.81 -19.21 -3.68
CA PHE A 281 16.88 -18.82 -4.62
C PHE A 281 18.25 -18.76 -3.93
N TRP A 282 18.30 -18.21 -2.71
CA TRP A 282 19.52 -18.11 -1.92
C TRP A 282 20.08 -19.48 -1.49
N THR A 283 19.24 -20.33 -0.89
CA THR A 283 19.64 -21.62 -0.32
C THR A 283 19.95 -22.68 -1.38
N THR A 284 19.37 -22.56 -2.58
CA THR A 284 19.65 -23.44 -3.73
C THR A 284 20.84 -22.96 -4.57
N GLY A 285 21.47 -21.84 -4.21
CA GLY A 285 22.62 -21.28 -4.93
C GLY A 285 22.27 -20.61 -6.26
N ARG A 286 20.99 -20.36 -6.56
CA ARG A 286 20.50 -19.76 -7.82
C ARG A 286 20.54 -18.23 -7.79
N ARG A 287 21.68 -17.66 -7.43
CA ARG A 287 21.82 -16.24 -7.03
C ARG A 287 21.99 -15.24 -8.18
N THR A 288 21.78 -15.66 -9.42
CA THR A 288 22.07 -14.86 -10.63
C THR A 288 20.83 -14.47 -11.42
N ARG A 289 19.62 -14.59 -10.83
CA ARG A 289 18.37 -14.27 -11.53
C ARG A 289 18.32 -12.80 -11.95
N PHE A 290 18.89 -11.91 -11.14
CA PHE A 290 18.95 -10.48 -11.38
C PHE A 290 20.40 -10.01 -11.40
N PRO A 291 21.04 -9.89 -12.58
CA PRO A 291 22.47 -9.55 -12.67
C PRO A 291 22.85 -8.19 -12.07
N GLU A 292 21.90 -7.25 -12.04
CA GLU A 292 22.14 -5.88 -11.57
C GLU A 292 22.00 -5.73 -10.04
N THR A 293 21.43 -6.73 -9.36
CA THR A 293 21.26 -6.69 -7.90
C THR A 293 21.92 -7.88 -7.23
N THR A 294 22.70 -7.63 -6.18
CA THR A 294 23.28 -8.70 -5.37
C THR A 294 22.19 -9.47 -4.62
N GLU A 295 22.15 -10.79 -4.82
CA GLU A 295 21.27 -11.69 -4.06
C GLU A 295 21.70 -11.78 -2.59
N PHE A 296 20.75 -12.03 -1.69
CA PHE A 296 21.00 -12.10 -0.24
C PHE A 296 20.05 -13.10 0.44
N ASP A 297 20.39 -13.55 1.65
CA ASP A 297 19.45 -14.25 2.51
C ASP A 297 18.46 -13.24 3.12
N PRO A 298 17.14 -13.38 2.93
CA PRO A 298 16.18 -12.47 3.56
C PRO A 298 16.24 -12.48 5.09
N LEU A 299 16.76 -13.55 5.73
CA LEU A 299 16.97 -13.54 7.18
C LEU A 299 18.22 -12.78 7.63
N ASP A 300 19.25 -12.65 6.79
CA ASP A 300 20.40 -11.78 7.07
C ASP A 300 19.99 -10.30 6.99
N LEU A 301 19.13 -9.96 6.03
CA LEU A 301 18.52 -8.63 5.97
C LEU A 301 17.67 -8.36 7.22
N ALA A 302 16.86 -9.33 7.65
CA ALA A 302 16.03 -9.20 8.83
C ALA A 302 16.85 -9.01 10.11
N GLU A 303 17.92 -9.80 10.27
CA GLU A 303 18.87 -9.68 11.37
C GLU A 303 19.39 -8.24 11.51
N ARG A 304 19.86 -7.68 10.40
CA ARG A 304 20.37 -6.30 10.35
C ARG A 304 19.27 -5.27 10.60
N ALA A 305 18.08 -5.48 10.03
CA ALA A 305 16.96 -4.55 10.18
C ALA A 305 16.51 -4.43 11.65
N LEU A 306 16.37 -5.57 12.33
CA LEU A 306 15.94 -5.64 13.72
C LEU A 306 17.04 -5.11 14.66
N GLY A 307 18.29 -5.54 14.45
CA GLY A 307 19.42 -5.16 15.32
C GLY A 307 19.86 -3.70 15.17
N ASP A 308 20.00 -3.21 13.94
CA ASP A 308 20.68 -1.94 13.66
C ASP A 308 19.74 -0.80 13.27
N HIS A 309 18.53 -1.13 12.81
CA HIS A 309 17.61 -0.16 12.21
C HIS A 309 16.27 -0.06 12.94
N GLY A 310 16.09 -0.79 14.05
CA GLY A 310 14.90 -0.69 14.90
C GLY A 310 13.63 -1.23 14.26
N PHE A 311 13.74 -2.16 13.30
CA PHE A 311 12.57 -2.85 12.77
C PHE A 311 11.97 -3.78 13.83
N LEU A 312 10.66 -4.00 13.76
CA LEU A 312 9.95 -4.79 14.77
C LEU A 312 9.91 -6.28 14.42
N GLY A 313 9.90 -6.65 13.13
CA GLY A 313 9.71 -8.03 12.73
C GLY A 313 9.48 -8.21 11.22
N LEU A 314 8.88 -9.33 10.81
CA LEU A 314 8.76 -9.72 9.39
C LEU A 314 7.39 -9.38 8.78
N LYS A 315 7.37 -8.87 7.54
CA LYS A 315 6.17 -8.76 6.69
C LYS A 315 6.18 -9.84 5.61
N LEU A 316 5.04 -10.50 5.44
CA LEU A 316 4.84 -11.54 4.43
C LEU A 316 3.63 -11.23 3.54
N TYR A 317 3.72 -11.64 2.27
CA TYR A 317 2.65 -11.46 1.29
C TYR A 317 2.32 -12.78 0.56
N PRO A 318 1.60 -13.71 1.21
CA PRO A 318 1.20 -15.01 0.65
C PRO A 318 0.56 -14.97 -0.75
N PRO A 319 -0.26 -13.96 -1.14
CA PRO A 319 -0.81 -13.90 -2.49
C PRO A 319 0.24 -13.85 -3.60
N MET A 320 1.52 -13.64 -3.27
CA MET A 320 2.62 -13.82 -4.23
C MET A 320 2.84 -15.27 -4.65
N GLY A 321 2.34 -16.29 -3.94
CA GLY A 321 2.37 -17.67 -4.42
C GLY A 321 2.79 -18.71 -3.41
N PHE A 322 2.84 -18.38 -2.12
CA PHE A 322 3.14 -19.30 -1.05
C PHE A 322 2.07 -19.27 0.03
N SER A 323 1.89 -20.37 0.74
CA SER A 323 1.12 -20.49 1.98
C SER A 323 2.07 -20.51 3.17
N ALA A 324 1.57 -20.25 4.38
CA ALA A 324 2.38 -20.38 5.59
C ALA A 324 2.90 -21.82 5.81
N THR A 325 2.09 -22.80 5.40
CA THR A 325 2.36 -24.23 5.52
C THR A 325 1.67 -24.97 4.37
N GLY A 326 2.12 -26.20 4.08
CA GLY A 326 1.45 -27.07 3.11
C GLY A 326 1.63 -26.65 1.65
N ASN A 327 2.72 -25.97 1.32
CA ASN A 327 3.04 -25.52 -0.05
C ASN A 327 3.25 -26.68 -1.03
N LEU A 328 3.57 -27.88 -0.52
CA LEU A 328 3.63 -29.10 -1.33
C LEU A 328 2.23 -29.58 -1.76
N ALA A 329 1.22 -29.43 -0.91
CA ALA A 329 -0.16 -29.82 -1.18
C ALA A 329 -0.97 -28.71 -1.87
N ALA A 330 -0.58 -27.45 -1.67
CA ALA A 330 -1.17 -26.27 -2.29
C ALA A 330 -0.71 -26.13 -3.75
N ASP A 331 -1.40 -26.84 -4.63
CA ASP A 331 -1.43 -26.66 -6.09
C ASP A 331 -0.04 -26.59 -6.75
N SER A 332 0.36 -27.70 -7.37
CA SER A 332 1.64 -27.89 -8.05
C SER A 332 1.84 -26.96 -9.27
N ALA A 333 0.84 -26.16 -9.65
CA ALA A 333 0.91 -25.17 -10.72
C ALA A 333 1.67 -23.89 -10.29
N TYR A 334 2.92 -24.05 -9.89
CA TYR A 334 3.84 -22.92 -9.84
C TYR A 334 4.13 -22.41 -11.25
N ARG A 335 4.22 -21.08 -11.41
CA ARG A 335 4.50 -20.44 -12.71
C ARG A 335 5.75 -21.07 -13.38
N PRO A 336 5.68 -21.56 -14.63
CA PRO A 336 6.78 -22.27 -15.28
C PRO A 336 8.10 -21.48 -15.34
N GLU A 337 8.04 -20.16 -15.45
CA GLU A 337 9.18 -19.26 -15.43
C GLU A 337 9.94 -19.28 -14.10
N ILE A 338 9.26 -19.46 -12.97
CA ILE A 338 9.89 -19.57 -11.64
C ILE A 338 10.60 -20.91 -11.53
N ILE A 339 9.93 -21.99 -11.95
CA ILE A 339 10.50 -23.34 -11.98
C ILE A 339 11.75 -23.39 -12.86
N ARG A 340 11.70 -22.81 -14.07
CA ARG A 340 12.86 -22.70 -14.97
C ARG A 340 13.99 -21.88 -14.35
N ALA A 341 13.68 -20.74 -13.71
CA ALA A 341 14.70 -19.89 -13.10
C ALA A 341 15.42 -20.57 -11.91
N LEU A 342 14.70 -21.39 -11.13
CA LEU A 342 15.30 -22.18 -10.05
C LEU A 342 16.04 -23.42 -10.55
N GLY A 343 15.70 -23.91 -11.74
CA GLY A 343 16.19 -25.20 -12.24
C GLY A 343 15.82 -26.36 -11.31
N LEU A 344 14.68 -26.25 -10.63
CA LEU A 344 14.13 -27.29 -9.76
C LEU A 344 13.03 -28.06 -10.50
N PRO A 345 12.80 -29.35 -10.18
CA PRO A 345 11.58 -30.03 -10.58
C PRO A 345 10.33 -29.33 -10.02
N GLN A 346 9.23 -29.35 -10.77
CA GLN A 346 7.97 -28.68 -10.38
C GLN A 346 7.43 -29.15 -9.01
N ASN A 347 7.60 -30.43 -8.69
CA ASN A 347 7.17 -31.03 -7.42
C ASN A 347 8.09 -30.73 -6.23
N ARG A 348 9.18 -29.96 -6.41
CA ARG A 348 10.13 -29.64 -5.34
C ARG A 348 9.93 -28.27 -4.73
N LEU A 349 9.46 -27.29 -5.50
CA LEU A 349 9.36 -25.91 -5.03
C LEU A 349 8.49 -25.79 -3.77
N GLY A 350 7.35 -26.47 -3.71
CA GLY A 350 6.49 -26.45 -2.53
C GLY A 350 7.21 -26.88 -1.24
N ALA A 351 8.01 -27.94 -1.30
CA ALA A 351 8.79 -28.40 -0.15
C ALA A 351 9.90 -27.40 0.23
N GLU A 352 10.55 -26.75 -0.73
CA GLU A 352 11.54 -25.71 -0.45
C GLU A 352 10.91 -24.45 0.17
N LEU A 353 9.69 -24.07 -0.26
CA LEU A 353 8.92 -22.99 0.34
C LEU A 353 8.52 -23.32 1.79
N ASP A 354 8.06 -24.54 2.07
CA ASP A 354 7.75 -24.97 3.43
C ASP A 354 8.99 -24.92 4.35
N ARG A 355 10.18 -25.29 3.84
CA ARG A 355 11.44 -25.13 4.58
C ARG A 355 11.81 -23.66 4.81
N ALA A 356 11.65 -22.81 3.79
CA ALA A 356 11.91 -21.38 3.93
C ALA A 356 10.98 -20.72 4.97
N MET A 357 9.70 -21.09 4.97
CA MET A 357 8.74 -20.62 5.98
C MET A 357 9.09 -21.11 7.39
N ALA A 358 9.48 -22.39 7.54
CA ALA A 358 9.93 -22.91 8.83
C ALA A 358 11.14 -22.12 9.37
N ARG A 359 12.13 -21.81 8.51
CA ARG A 359 13.27 -20.94 8.91
C ARG A 359 12.82 -19.57 9.42
N ALA A 360 11.83 -18.95 8.77
CA ALA A 360 11.30 -17.67 9.21
C ALA A 360 10.56 -17.75 10.55
N PHE A 361 9.81 -18.83 10.80
CA PHE A 361 9.15 -19.06 12.09
C PHE A 361 10.17 -19.27 13.19
N ASP A 362 11.20 -20.10 12.96
CA ASP A 362 12.28 -20.33 13.91
C ASP A 362 13.03 -19.03 14.22
N PHE A 363 13.34 -18.23 13.19
CA PHE A 363 13.95 -16.90 13.36
C PHE A 363 13.08 -15.99 14.25
N CYS A 364 11.78 -15.90 13.97
CA CYS A 364 10.86 -15.04 14.73
C CYS A 364 10.73 -15.48 16.19
N VAL A 365 10.64 -16.79 16.45
CA VAL A 365 10.60 -17.33 17.81
C VAL A 365 11.91 -17.07 18.55
N GLN A 366 13.07 -17.27 17.91
CA GLN A 366 14.38 -17.06 18.53
C GLN A 366 14.64 -15.58 18.83
N ARG A 367 14.12 -14.66 18.02
CA ARG A 367 14.33 -13.21 18.17
C ARG A 367 13.20 -12.49 18.88
N ASP A 368 12.17 -13.21 19.33
CA ASP A 368 10.91 -12.62 19.82
C ASP A 368 10.37 -11.53 18.87
N ALA A 369 10.46 -11.80 17.57
CA ALA A 369 10.06 -10.86 16.54
C ALA A 369 8.65 -11.21 16.04
N PRO A 370 7.68 -10.27 16.05
CA PRO A 370 6.37 -10.50 15.42
C PRO A 370 6.46 -10.71 13.91
N MET A 371 5.44 -11.38 13.38
CA MET A 371 5.17 -11.47 11.95
C MET A 371 3.83 -10.79 11.66
N ILE A 372 3.77 -10.05 10.56
CA ILE A 372 2.52 -9.60 9.97
C ILE A 372 2.40 -10.17 8.57
N ALA A 373 1.30 -10.85 8.29
CA ALA A 373 1.08 -11.50 7.02
C ALA A 373 -0.19 -10.98 6.35
N HIS A 374 -0.09 -10.73 5.04
CA HIS A 374 -1.28 -10.46 4.24
C HIS A 374 -2.25 -11.64 4.31
N ALA A 375 -3.46 -11.42 4.81
CA ALA A 375 -4.45 -12.47 5.08
C ALA A 375 -5.80 -12.18 4.39
N ASN A 376 -5.73 -11.70 3.15
CA ASN A 376 -6.89 -11.42 2.30
C ASN A 376 -6.68 -12.06 0.92
N ASN A 377 -7.73 -12.60 0.30
CA ASN A 377 -7.70 -13.18 -1.04
C ASN A 377 -7.73 -12.06 -2.09
N SER A 378 -6.70 -11.23 -2.08
CA SER A 378 -6.59 -10.04 -2.89
C SER A 378 -5.58 -10.24 -4.02
N VAL A 379 -5.01 -9.12 -4.44
CA VAL A 379 -4.06 -9.01 -5.53
C VAL A 379 -2.91 -10.01 -5.42
N ALA A 380 -2.76 -10.85 -6.44
CA ALA A 380 -1.90 -12.01 -6.45
C ALA A 380 -0.99 -12.04 -7.69
N SER A 381 0.13 -12.77 -7.61
CA SER A 381 1.09 -12.89 -8.74
C SER A 381 0.69 -13.96 -9.77
N GLY A 382 -0.37 -14.71 -9.49
CA GLY A 382 -0.84 -15.83 -10.27
C GLY A 382 -2.29 -16.18 -9.93
N SER A 383 -2.97 -16.83 -10.87
CA SER A 383 -4.37 -17.24 -10.70
C SER A 383 -4.54 -18.12 -9.46
N GLY A 384 -5.52 -17.78 -8.60
CA GLY A 384 -5.83 -18.53 -7.38
C GLY A 384 -4.82 -18.38 -6.23
N TYR A 385 -3.68 -17.70 -6.44
CA TYR A 385 -2.65 -17.56 -5.40
C TYR A 385 -3.13 -16.72 -4.21
N GLY A 386 -4.12 -15.84 -4.37
CA GLY A 386 -4.73 -15.11 -3.26
C GLY A 386 -5.29 -16.02 -2.16
N ARG A 387 -5.76 -17.24 -2.49
CA ARG A 387 -6.24 -18.21 -1.49
C ARG A 387 -5.13 -18.80 -0.63
N ARG A 388 -3.85 -18.65 -1.02
CA ARG A 388 -2.72 -19.11 -0.21
C ARG A 388 -2.55 -18.31 1.09
N ALA A 389 -3.22 -17.15 1.18
CA ALA A 389 -3.33 -16.32 2.38
C ALA A 389 -4.31 -16.83 3.44
N GLU A 390 -5.04 -17.91 3.18
CA GLU A 390 -6.10 -18.41 4.06
C GLU A 390 -5.61 -18.70 5.50
N PRO A 391 -6.36 -18.29 6.56
CA PRO A 391 -5.94 -18.45 7.96
C PRO A 391 -5.62 -19.87 8.40
N ARG A 392 -6.20 -20.90 7.76
CA ARG A 392 -5.94 -22.30 8.13
C ARG A 392 -4.45 -22.66 8.08
N TYR A 393 -3.73 -22.16 7.06
CA TYR A 393 -2.31 -22.43 6.91
C TYR A 393 -1.49 -21.84 8.06
N TRP A 394 -1.92 -20.67 8.55
CA TRP A 394 -1.31 -19.98 9.68
C TRP A 394 -1.65 -20.63 11.01
N ILE A 395 -2.88 -21.09 11.19
CA ILE A 395 -3.30 -21.86 12.37
C ILE A 395 -2.49 -23.16 12.46
N ASP A 396 -2.23 -23.83 11.33
CA ASP A 396 -1.34 -25.01 11.28
C ASP A 396 0.12 -24.67 11.60
N ALA A 397 0.58 -23.45 11.32
CA ALA A 397 1.87 -22.97 11.80
C ALA A 397 1.84 -22.75 13.32
N LEU A 398 0.85 -22.05 13.86
CA LEU A 398 0.74 -21.77 15.30
C LEU A 398 0.63 -23.04 16.15
N ARG A 399 0.07 -24.13 15.62
CA ARG A 399 0.09 -25.44 16.31
C ARG A 399 1.50 -26.01 16.48
N ARG A 400 2.43 -25.66 15.59
CA ARG A 400 3.83 -26.11 15.61
C ARG A 400 4.77 -25.09 16.26
N TRP A 401 4.48 -23.80 16.14
CA TRP A 401 5.18 -22.68 16.79
C TRP A 401 4.20 -21.90 17.68
N PRO A 402 3.80 -22.43 18.85
CA PRO A 402 2.74 -21.83 19.67
C PRO A 402 3.10 -20.47 20.29
N THR A 403 4.39 -20.13 20.36
CA THR A 403 4.88 -18.83 20.85
C THR A 403 5.05 -17.80 19.74
N LEU A 404 4.77 -18.14 18.48
CA LEU A 404 4.88 -17.21 17.37
C LEU A 404 3.86 -16.06 17.52
N ARG A 405 4.35 -14.82 17.43
CA ARG A 405 3.53 -13.61 17.47
C ARG A 405 3.13 -13.25 16.05
N LEU A 406 1.85 -13.35 15.73
CA LEU A 406 1.34 -13.27 14.36
C LEU A 406 0.15 -12.31 14.26
N CYS A 407 0.23 -11.36 13.34
CA CYS A 407 -0.91 -10.54 12.92
C CYS A 407 -1.32 -10.91 11.49
N LEU A 408 -2.58 -11.28 11.30
CA LEU A 408 -3.18 -11.55 10.00
C LEU A 408 -3.91 -10.31 9.49
N ALA A 409 -3.41 -9.76 8.40
CA ALA A 409 -3.83 -8.45 7.93
C ALA A 409 -5.09 -8.44 7.07
N HIS A 410 -5.78 -7.30 7.06
CA HIS A 410 -6.98 -7.01 6.28
C HIS A 410 -8.20 -7.85 6.67
N GLY A 411 -8.41 -7.99 7.98
CA GLY A 411 -9.64 -8.53 8.54
C GLY A 411 -10.80 -7.53 8.52
N GLY A 412 -11.93 -7.96 9.07
CA GLY A 412 -13.15 -7.16 9.20
C GLY A 412 -14.07 -7.20 7.96
N GLY A 413 -13.66 -7.85 6.88
CA GLY A 413 -14.45 -7.99 5.65
C GLY A 413 -15.39 -9.20 5.65
N PHE A 414 -15.18 -10.20 6.50
CA PHE A 414 -16.00 -11.40 6.76
C PHE A 414 -16.42 -12.24 5.54
N CYS A 415 -15.84 -12.02 4.36
CA CYS A 415 -16.46 -12.49 3.11
C CYS A 415 -15.69 -13.58 2.37
N TRP A 416 -14.45 -13.86 2.78
CA TRP A 416 -13.70 -14.97 2.22
C TRP A 416 -14.02 -16.23 2.96
N ARG A 417 -14.49 -17.25 2.25
CA ARG A 417 -14.85 -18.53 2.87
C ARG A 417 -13.65 -19.44 2.96
N GLN A 418 -13.59 -20.24 4.02
CA GLN A 418 -12.58 -21.29 4.15
C GLN A 418 -12.72 -22.33 3.05
N THR A 419 -11.59 -22.82 2.54
CA THR A 419 -11.58 -23.89 1.55
C THR A 419 -12.05 -25.19 2.20
N GLY A 420 -13.08 -25.82 1.63
CA GLY A 420 -13.64 -27.07 2.16
C GLY A 420 -14.61 -26.89 3.33
N ALA A 421 -15.10 -25.67 3.59
CA ALA A 421 -16.25 -25.49 4.48
C ALA A 421 -17.44 -26.32 3.97
N ALA A 422 -18.01 -27.17 4.84
CA ALA A 422 -19.08 -28.09 4.48
C ALA A 422 -20.27 -27.34 3.85
N SER A 423 -20.86 -27.88 2.78
CA SER A 423 -22.12 -27.42 2.24
C SER A 423 -23.18 -27.51 3.35
N GLY A 424 -23.62 -26.36 3.88
CA GLY A 424 -24.59 -26.29 4.98
C GLY A 424 -24.02 -25.95 6.37
N ALA A 425 -22.72 -25.63 6.51
CA ALA A 425 -22.29 -24.83 7.65
C ALA A 425 -23.12 -23.53 7.67
N ALA A 426 -23.60 -23.08 8.84
CA ALA A 426 -24.37 -21.84 8.95
C ALA A 426 -23.71 -20.76 8.07
N GLU A 427 -24.45 -20.26 7.08
CA GLU A 427 -23.88 -19.56 5.92
C GLU A 427 -23.05 -18.32 6.30
N ASP A 428 -23.24 -17.83 7.53
CA ASP A 428 -22.67 -16.63 8.11
C ASP A 428 -21.33 -16.81 8.84
N ARG A 429 -20.94 -18.03 9.28
CA ARG A 429 -19.72 -18.24 10.11
C ARG A 429 -18.57 -18.99 9.44
N ALA A 430 -18.61 -19.13 8.11
CA ALA A 430 -17.57 -19.83 7.35
C ALA A 430 -16.43 -18.91 6.85
N SER A 431 -16.36 -17.67 7.34
CA SER A 431 -15.39 -16.68 6.88
C SER A 431 -13.98 -16.94 7.43
N TRP A 432 -12.98 -16.33 6.80
CA TRP A 432 -11.60 -16.35 7.26
C TRP A 432 -11.48 -15.71 8.65
N GLU A 433 -12.19 -14.61 8.90
CA GLU A 433 -12.24 -13.94 10.20
C GLU A 433 -12.88 -14.84 11.26
N TRP A 434 -13.94 -15.59 10.93
CA TRP A 434 -14.52 -16.57 11.84
C TRP A 434 -13.57 -17.74 12.14
N ALA A 435 -12.70 -18.13 11.21
CA ALA A 435 -11.64 -19.10 11.47
C ALA A 435 -10.63 -18.61 12.51
N ILE A 436 -10.22 -17.33 12.38
CA ILE A 436 -9.35 -16.65 13.35
C ILE A 436 -10.08 -16.58 14.70
N GLY A 437 -11.34 -16.15 14.70
CA GLY A 437 -12.22 -16.05 15.87
C GLY A 437 -12.36 -17.38 16.62
N ALA A 438 -12.57 -18.47 15.90
CA ALA A 438 -12.68 -19.80 16.50
C ALA A 438 -11.38 -20.24 17.18
N TYR A 439 -10.22 -19.90 16.59
CA TYR A 439 -8.92 -20.18 17.18
C TYR A 439 -8.69 -19.33 18.45
N VAL A 440 -8.85 -18.01 18.38
CA VAL A 440 -8.61 -17.12 19.54
C VAL A 440 -9.56 -17.42 20.69
N ARG A 441 -10.82 -17.79 20.41
CA ARG A 441 -11.77 -18.24 21.45
C ARG A 441 -11.28 -19.50 22.18
N GLY A 442 -10.69 -20.44 21.44
CA GLY A 442 -10.13 -21.67 22.00
C GLY A 442 -8.76 -21.47 22.68
N ALA A 443 -8.06 -20.39 22.33
CA ALA A 443 -6.74 -20.04 22.83
C ALA A 443 -6.63 -18.51 23.09
N PRO A 444 -7.34 -17.96 24.08
CA PRO A 444 -7.43 -16.51 24.31
C PRO A 444 -6.12 -15.86 24.79
N ALA A 445 -5.12 -16.66 25.16
CA ALA A 445 -3.77 -16.21 25.46
C ALA A 445 -2.81 -16.35 24.27
N SER A 446 -3.31 -16.77 23.10
CA SER A 446 -2.49 -16.88 21.90
C SER A 446 -2.02 -15.52 21.41
N HIS A 447 -0.87 -15.49 20.73
CA HIS A 447 -0.36 -14.28 20.10
C HIS A 447 -0.83 -14.13 18.65
N LEU A 448 -2.08 -14.55 18.35
CA LEU A 448 -2.72 -14.38 17.05
C LEU A 448 -3.63 -13.15 17.06
N TYR A 449 -3.27 -12.16 16.25
CA TYR A 449 -4.01 -10.93 16.06
C TYR A 449 -4.56 -10.83 14.64
N MET A 450 -5.56 -9.99 14.45
CA MET A 450 -6.08 -9.59 13.16
C MET A 450 -6.11 -8.08 13.08
N ASP A 451 -5.54 -7.50 12.02
CA ASP A 451 -5.66 -6.06 11.79
C ASP A 451 -6.90 -5.72 10.94
N ILE A 452 -7.47 -4.53 11.17
CA ILE A 452 -8.50 -3.91 10.36
C ILE A 452 -7.90 -2.80 9.49
N SER A 453 -6.95 -3.17 8.62
CA SER A 453 -6.33 -2.28 7.63
C SER A 453 -7.00 -2.35 6.26
N TYR A 454 -6.91 -1.25 5.49
CA TYR A 454 -7.66 -1.08 4.25
C TYR A 454 -9.16 -1.36 4.41
N PHE A 455 -9.77 -0.93 5.52
CA PHE A 455 -11.14 -1.28 5.86
C PHE A 455 -12.17 -0.42 5.12
N SER A 456 -11.99 -0.22 3.80
CA SER A 456 -12.76 0.73 2.99
C SER A 456 -14.23 0.37 2.82
N ASP A 457 -14.63 -0.86 3.17
CA ASP A 457 -16.02 -1.27 3.19
C ASP A 457 -16.89 -0.41 4.13
N VAL A 458 -16.32 0.19 5.19
CA VAL A 458 -17.06 1.10 6.09
C VAL A 458 -17.39 2.45 5.45
N MET A 459 -16.69 2.81 4.37
CA MET A 459 -16.96 3.99 3.54
C MET A 459 -17.92 3.66 2.39
N GLY A 460 -18.36 2.40 2.29
CA GLY A 460 -19.15 1.87 1.19
C GLY A 460 -20.66 2.01 1.35
N GLN A 461 -21.39 1.13 0.66
CA GLN A 461 -22.85 1.14 0.64
C GLN A 461 -23.45 0.62 1.95
N LYS A 462 -24.67 1.09 2.26
CA LYS A 462 -25.39 0.78 3.50
C LYS A 462 -25.51 -0.73 3.76
N ASP A 463 -25.85 -1.53 2.76
CA ASP A 463 -26.07 -2.97 2.95
C ASP A 463 -24.79 -3.71 3.34
N ARG A 464 -23.66 -3.33 2.73
CA ARG A 464 -22.32 -3.84 3.10
C ARG A 464 -21.99 -3.43 4.53
N LEU A 465 -22.20 -2.16 4.87
CA LEU A 465 -21.95 -1.63 6.21
C LEU A 465 -22.78 -2.36 7.28
N ASP A 466 -24.07 -2.58 7.03
CA ASP A 466 -24.98 -3.26 7.97
C ASP A 466 -24.60 -4.74 8.14
N TRP A 467 -24.19 -5.42 7.06
CA TRP A 467 -23.71 -6.80 7.14
C TRP A 467 -22.40 -6.90 7.93
N ILE A 468 -21.40 -6.04 7.66
CA ILE A 468 -20.14 -6.03 8.41
C ILE A 468 -20.39 -5.69 9.88
N SER A 469 -21.26 -4.71 10.16
CA SER A 469 -21.63 -4.33 11.53
C SER A 469 -22.21 -5.50 12.32
N ARG A 470 -23.02 -6.36 11.67
CA ARG A 470 -23.56 -7.57 12.33
C ARG A 470 -22.47 -8.60 12.55
N GLN A 471 -21.67 -8.90 11.53
CA GLN A 471 -20.61 -9.91 11.61
C GLN A 471 -19.55 -9.55 12.66
N LEU A 472 -19.06 -8.31 12.66
CA LEU A 472 -18.04 -7.88 13.60
C LEU A 472 -18.55 -7.83 15.05
N ARG A 473 -19.78 -7.35 15.28
CA ARG A 473 -20.38 -7.39 16.63
C ARG A 473 -20.53 -8.81 17.15
N ASP A 474 -21.04 -9.72 16.32
CA ASP A 474 -21.19 -11.12 16.69
C ASP A 474 -19.84 -11.80 16.93
N TRP A 475 -18.84 -11.50 16.09
CA TRP A 475 -17.48 -12.00 16.24
C TRP A 475 -16.86 -11.53 17.57
N ILE A 476 -16.93 -10.24 17.90
CA ILE A 476 -16.41 -9.71 19.17
C ILE A 476 -17.12 -10.38 20.34
N ALA A 477 -18.45 -10.37 20.37
CA ALA A 477 -19.22 -10.95 21.47
C ALA A 477 -18.97 -12.46 21.66
N THR A 478 -18.73 -13.19 20.57
CA THR A 478 -18.57 -14.64 20.59
C THR A 478 -17.13 -15.10 20.79
N CYS A 479 -16.16 -14.39 20.21
CA CYS A 479 -14.78 -14.86 20.07
C CYS A 479 -13.76 -14.05 20.86
N ASP A 480 -13.96 -12.74 21.00
CA ASP A 480 -13.00 -11.84 21.64
C ASP A 480 -13.72 -10.68 22.36
N PRO A 481 -14.47 -10.94 23.47
CA PRO A 481 -15.36 -9.95 24.08
C PRO A 481 -14.65 -8.68 24.58
N GLU A 482 -13.36 -8.78 24.83
CA GLU A 482 -12.51 -7.67 25.27
C GLU A 482 -11.74 -6.99 24.12
N ALA A 483 -11.98 -7.42 22.87
CA ALA A 483 -11.33 -6.89 21.66
C ALA A 483 -9.79 -6.91 21.71
N ARG A 484 -9.18 -7.85 22.43
CA ARG A 484 -7.72 -7.93 22.65
C ARG A 484 -6.92 -8.34 21.42
N HIS A 485 -7.58 -8.93 20.42
CA HIS A 485 -6.94 -9.54 19.26
C HIS A 485 -7.18 -8.73 17.97
N LEU A 486 -7.76 -7.53 18.07
CA LEU A 486 -7.96 -6.61 16.95
C LEU A 486 -6.91 -5.49 16.98
N VAL A 487 -6.36 -5.15 15.81
CA VAL A 487 -5.33 -4.11 15.67
C VAL A 487 -5.74 -3.12 14.58
N PHE A 488 -5.53 -1.83 14.79
CA PHE A 488 -5.78 -0.83 13.76
C PHE A 488 -4.60 -0.72 12.77
N GLY A 489 -4.94 -0.50 11.49
CA GLY A 489 -3.98 -0.08 10.49
C GLY A 489 -4.64 0.70 9.36
N THR A 490 -3.86 1.47 8.63
CA THR A 490 -4.39 2.23 7.48
C THR A 490 -4.29 1.49 6.16
N ASP A 491 -3.14 0.85 5.92
CA ASP A 491 -2.68 0.51 4.56
C ASP A 491 -2.60 1.76 3.66
N TRP A 492 -1.97 2.81 4.19
CA TRP A 492 -2.07 4.21 3.71
C TRP A 492 -1.99 4.44 2.21
N VAL A 493 -0.91 4.03 1.53
CA VAL A 493 -0.76 4.28 0.07
C VAL A 493 -1.87 3.62 -0.75
N MET A 494 -2.43 2.50 -0.27
CA MET A 494 -3.52 1.81 -0.94
C MET A 494 -4.84 2.58 -0.80
N LEU A 495 -5.10 3.19 0.35
CA LEU A 495 -6.30 4.00 0.60
C LEU A 495 -6.47 5.17 -0.38
N GLY A 496 -5.38 5.71 -0.95
CA GLY A 496 -5.46 6.81 -1.92
C GLY A 496 -6.28 6.52 -3.18
N ARG A 497 -6.71 5.27 -3.40
CA ARG A 497 -7.65 4.86 -4.45
C ARG A 497 -9.12 5.06 -4.08
N GLU A 498 -9.41 5.13 -2.79
CA GLU A 498 -10.77 5.21 -2.26
C GLU A 498 -11.24 6.67 -2.22
N PRO A 499 -12.42 6.99 -2.77
CA PRO A 499 -12.99 8.31 -2.65
C PRO A 499 -13.17 8.70 -1.17
N GLY A 500 -12.66 9.87 -0.78
CA GLY A 500 -12.83 10.39 0.58
C GLY A 500 -11.90 9.76 1.63
N TYR A 501 -10.83 9.07 1.22
CA TYR A 501 -9.87 8.44 2.13
C TYR A 501 -9.24 9.42 3.15
N GLU A 502 -9.29 10.73 2.90
CA GLU A 502 -8.86 11.77 3.84
C GLU A 502 -9.64 11.72 5.17
N ARG A 503 -10.83 11.10 5.17
CA ARG A 503 -11.69 10.90 6.34
C ARG A 503 -11.65 9.46 6.88
N TYR A 504 -10.73 8.62 6.41
CA TYR A 504 -10.69 7.20 6.74
C TYR A 504 -10.68 6.94 8.24
N GLY A 505 -9.72 7.51 8.99
CA GLY A 505 -9.60 7.25 10.42
C GLY A 505 -10.83 7.69 11.22
N LEU A 506 -11.42 8.85 10.89
CA LEU A 506 -12.69 9.29 11.50
C LEU A 506 -13.83 8.33 11.21
N THR A 507 -13.90 7.78 10.00
CA THR A 507 -14.98 6.88 9.59
C THR A 507 -14.84 5.53 10.27
N VAL A 508 -13.63 4.97 10.35
CA VAL A 508 -13.35 3.73 11.08
C VAL A 508 -13.63 3.90 12.57
N GLN A 509 -13.17 5.01 13.18
CA GLN A 509 -13.44 5.29 14.59
C GLN A 509 -14.94 5.35 14.87
N ALA A 510 -15.70 6.18 14.12
CA ALA A 510 -17.15 6.31 14.29
C ALA A 510 -17.87 4.98 14.07
N PHE A 511 -17.38 4.15 13.15
CA PHE A 511 -17.92 2.81 12.94
C PHE A 511 -17.73 1.92 14.19
N LEU A 512 -16.53 1.89 14.76
CA LEU A 512 -16.22 1.08 15.94
C LEU A 512 -16.95 1.57 17.20
N THR A 513 -17.06 2.88 17.40
CA THR A 513 -17.76 3.45 18.57
C THR A 513 -19.28 3.36 18.41
N ASP A 514 -19.82 3.85 17.30
CA ASP A 514 -21.26 4.15 17.20
C ASP A 514 -22.05 2.96 16.69
N ARG A 515 -21.44 2.12 15.85
CA ARG A 515 -22.11 0.94 15.27
C ARG A 515 -21.74 -0.36 15.96
N ILE A 516 -20.46 -0.55 16.25
CA ILE A 516 -20.01 -1.76 16.96
C ILE A 516 -20.27 -1.63 18.46
N GLY A 517 -20.11 -0.44 19.03
CA GLY A 517 -20.36 -0.19 20.45
C GLY A 517 -19.15 -0.51 21.33
N LEU A 518 -17.93 -0.38 20.80
CA LEU A 518 -16.73 -0.59 21.60
C LEU A 518 -16.59 0.48 22.69
N SER A 519 -16.20 0.05 23.89
CA SER A 519 -15.91 0.94 25.01
C SER A 519 -14.58 1.67 24.80
N ALA A 520 -14.33 2.69 25.62
CA ALA A 520 -13.03 3.39 25.63
C ALA A 520 -11.86 2.47 26.00
N ASP A 521 -12.09 1.43 26.81
CA ASP A 521 -11.04 0.45 27.18
C ASP A 521 -10.73 -0.54 26.04
N GLN A 522 -11.68 -0.75 25.13
CA GLN A 522 -11.52 -1.64 23.96
C GLN A 522 -10.90 -0.94 22.74
N LEU A 523 -10.80 0.39 22.76
CA LEU A 523 -10.26 1.24 21.67
C LEU A 523 -8.87 1.75 22.03
#